data_AF-A0A9W8XA80-F1
#
_entry.id   AF-A0A9W8XA80-F1
#
_cell.length_a   1.000
_cell.length_b   1.000
_cell.length_c   1.000
_cell.angle_alpha   90.00
_cell.angle_beta   90.00
_cell.angle_gamma   90.00
#
_symmetry.space_group_name_H-M   'P 1'
#
loop_
_entity.id
_entity.type
_entity.pdbx_description
1 polymer ?
#
loop_
_entity_poly.entity_id
_entity_poly.type
_entity_poly.pdbx_seq_one_letter_code
_entity_poly.pdbx_strand_id
1 'polypeptide(L)'
;MDSPHAVAMPVGLKDGVDNERRGYYYRMEWEGRTAIEKEECRRVLWILFFMDRNLSWPTGWPNAINEGQFKLDIPVADSVFQAMTIRMDRNQSHNVSFTRNINTLLASTSRAKYPLNMFHYLIIAHILLGRTADLIHSIHDCPSSPEYAEQCEELDNYVVKLRLSMPRAASSVLEASLEDRGQVVWLNATLNTIMVLLHYRAVPFSDPHTVKDLFHKTVMAAKNTSQIIKDVTRSSIDLLLNVHIASSLYIVIHHRLEDDASLKNDIDFLELVFERMNDVFSVIGLKFLIALKRDKERNPEELISLRERGYRGLLADCSKWGFVKDEITRLGMTIS
;
A
#
# COMPACT_ATOMS: atom_id res chain seq x y z
N MET A 1 36.41 -0.75 30.64
CA MET A 1 35.85 0.59 30.40
C MET A 1 34.74 0.45 29.37
N ASP A 2 33.55 0.18 29.92
CA ASP A 2 32.20 0.56 29.50
C ASP A 2 31.90 0.75 28.01
N SER A 3 31.13 -0.19 27.46
CA SER A 3 30.34 0.03 26.25
C SER A 3 28.95 0.50 26.68
N PRO A 4 28.56 1.77 26.46
CA PRO A 4 27.21 2.23 26.72
C PRO A 4 26.33 1.93 25.50
N HIS A 5 25.04 1.68 25.76
CA HIS A 5 23.95 1.47 24.79
C HIS A 5 23.63 0.02 24.41
N ALA A 6 23.44 -0.85 25.41
CA ALA A 6 22.45 -1.90 25.30
C ALA A 6 21.08 -1.33 25.70
N VAL A 7 20.18 -1.13 24.74
CA VAL A 7 18.76 -0.88 25.04
C VAL A 7 18.11 -2.24 25.28
N ALA A 8 17.87 -2.57 26.54
CA ALA A 8 17.03 -3.69 26.92
C ALA A 8 15.56 -3.25 26.83
N MET A 9 14.78 -3.85 25.93
CA MET A 9 13.31 -3.80 26.04
C MET A 9 12.84 -5.03 26.81
N PRO A 10 12.29 -4.88 28.02
CA PRO A 10 11.69 -6.00 28.73
C PRO A 10 10.25 -6.16 28.21
N VAL A 11 10.03 -7.11 27.31
CA VAL A 11 8.68 -7.69 27.14
C VAL A 11 8.58 -8.84 28.13
N GLY A 12 8.22 -8.52 29.37
CA GLY A 12 7.98 -9.51 30.40
C GLY A 12 6.62 -10.17 30.20
N LEU A 13 6.61 -11.43 29.76
CA LEU A 13 5.52 -12.34 30.11
C LEU A 13 5.69 -12.68 31.59
N LYS A 14 4.85 -12.08 32.43
CA LYS A 14 4.64 -12.50 33.81
C LYS A 14 3.79 -13.76 33.77
N ASP A 15 4.44 -14.92 33.69
CA ASP A 15 3.86 -16.15 34.21
C ASP A 15 4.85 -16.77 35.19
N GLY A 16 4.32 -17.10 36.36
CA GLY A 16 5.08 -17.34 37.56
C GLY A 16 5.85 -18.66 37.58
N VAL A 17 6.78 -18.66 38.53
CA VAL A 17 7.40 -19.82 39.20
C VAL A 17 8.53 -20.51 38.40
N ASP A 18 9.74 -20.23 38.88
CA ASP A 18 10.93 -21.09 38.88
C ASP A 18 11.57 -21.47 37.54
N ASN A 19 12.27 -20.51 36.93
CA ASN A 19 13.68 -20.67 36.54
C ASN A 19 14.23 -19.35 36.00
N GLU A 20 15.08 -18.67 36.77
CA GLU A 20 15.89 -17.54 36.30
C GLU A 20 16.98 -18.02 35.32
N ARG A 21 16.59 -18.56 34.17
CA ARG A 21 17.45 -18.47 32.99
C ARG A 21 17.11 -17.14 32.34
N ARG A 22 17.86 -16.08 32.70
CA ARG A 22 17.96 -14.90 31.85
C ARG A 22 18.33 -15.40 30.47
N GLY A 23 17.35 -15.43 29.57
CA GLY A 23 17.56 -15.77 28.17
C GLY A 23 18.44 -14.68 27.57
N TYR A 24 19.74 -14.87 27.65
CA TYR A 24 20.67 -14.20 26.75
C TYR A 24 20.32 -14.75 25.38
N TYR A 25 19.45 -14.03 24.65
CA TYR A 25 19.37 -14.21 23.21
C TYR A 25 20.79 -13.95 22.72
N TYR A 26 21.49 -15.01 22.30
CA TYR A 26 22.70 -14.86 21.53
C TYR A 26 22.29 -14.04 20.30
N ARG A 27 22.65 -12.75 20.31
CA ARG A 27 22.58 -11.91 19.14
C ARG A 27 23.60 -12.49 18.18
N MET A 28 23.19 -13.47 17.40
CA MET A 28 23.99 -13.96 16.30
C MET A 28 24.02 -12.78 15.33
N GLU A 29 25.11 -12.02 15.36
CA GLU A 29 25.34 -10.95 14.40
C GLU A 29 25.50 -11.60 13.04
N TRP A 30 24.37 -11.77 12.35
CA TRP A 30 24.39 -12.19 10.97
C TRP A 30 24.99 -11.03 10.17
N GLU A 31 26.16 -11.26 9.59
CA GLU A 31 26.77 -10.36 8.64
C GLU A 31 26.93 -11.12 7.32
N GLY A 32 26.33 -10.60 6.24
CA GLY A 32 26.53 -11.14 4.90
C GLY A 32 28.02 -11.21 4.57
N ARG A 33 28.49 -12.39 4.18
CA ARG A 33 29.89 -12.69 3.88
C ARG A 33 30.32 -12.05 2.56
N THR A 34 29.39 -11.92 1.62
CA THR A 34 29.61 -11.31 0.29
C THR A 34 28.79 -10.03 0.10
N ALA A 35 29.16 -9.20 -0.88
CA ALA A 35 28.37 -8.03 -1.26
C ALA A 35 26.95 -8.42 -1.71
N ILE A 36 26.82 -9.56 -2.41
CA ILE A 36 25.56 -10.15 -2.85
C ILE A 36 24.68 -10.47 -1.64
N GLU A 37 25.19 -11.24 -0.67
CA GLU A 37 24.42 -11.62 0.53
C GLU A 37 23.94 -10.39 1.32
N LYS A 38 24.77 -9.33 1.41
CA LYS A 38 24.38 -8.07 2.06
C LYS A 38 23.25 -7.35 1.31
N GLU A 39 23.33 -7.28 -0.02
CA GLU A 39 22.27 -6.66 -0.83
C GLU A 39 20.99 -7.52 -0.84
N GLU A 40 21.09 -8.85 -0.85
CA GLU A 40 19.96 -9.76 -0.69
C GLU A 40 19.23 -9.53 0.63
N CYS A 41 19.96 -9.51 1.75
CA CYS A 41 19.37 -9.22 3.05
C CYS A 41 18.72 -7.84 3.10
N ARG A 42 19.38 -6.83 2.51
CA ARG A 42 18.81 -5.48 2.39
C ARG A 42 17.48 -5.49 1.64
N ARG A 43 17.43 -6.15 0.48
CA ARG A 43 16.20 -6.28 -0.33
C ARG A 43 15.10 -7.03 0.42
N VAL A 44 15.45 -8.14 1.07
CA VAL A 44 14.50 -8.92 1.88
C VAL A 44 13.89 -8.06 3.00
N LEU A 45 14.70 -7.30 3.73
CA LEU A 45 14.20 -6.42 4.80
C LEU A 45 13.26 -5.32 4.26
N TRP A 46 13.55 -4.76 3.09
CA TRP A 46 12.65 -3.80 2.45
C TRP A 46 11.36 -4.44 1.93
N ILE A 47 11.43 -5.65 1.37
CA ILE A 47 10.25 -6.40 0.95
C ILE A 47 9.38 -6.75 2.17
N LEU A 48 9.98 -7.17 3.28
CA LEU A 48 9.26 -7.40 4.54
C LEU A 48 8.58 -6.11 5.04
N PHE A 49 9.27 -4.97 4.96
CA PHE A 49 8.68 -3.67 5.25
C PHE A 49 7.47 -3.36 4.34
N PHE A 50 7.56 -3.63 3.04
CA PHE A 50 6.42 -3.45 2.13
C PHE A 50 5.27 -4.39 2.50
N MET A 51 5.55 -5.68 2.73
CA MET A 51 4.54 -6.67 3.09
C MET A 51 3.80 -6.28 4.37
N ASP A 52 4.52 -5.84 5.40
CA ASP A 52 3.94 -5.33 6.65
C ASP A 52 2.90 -4.23 6.35
N ARG A 53 3.28 -3.20 5.59
CA ARG A 53 2.36 -2.11 5.19
C ARG A 53 1.15 -2.61 4.39
N ASN A 54 1.38 -3.54 3.46
CA ASN A 54 0.34 -4.06 2.57
C ASN A 54 -0.70 -4.92 3.28
N LEU A 55 -0.30 -5.61 4.35
CA LEU A 55 -1.19 -6.47 5.14
C LEU A 55 -1.87 -5.70 6.29
N SER A 56 -1.23 -4.65 6.80
CA SER A 56 -1.74 -3.84 7.90
C SER A 56 -2.81 -2.84 7.47
N TRP A 57 -2.64 -2.13 6.35
CA TRP A 57 -3.58 -1.06 5.97
C TRP A 57 -5.04 -1.52 5.76
N PRO A 58 -5.37 -2.68 5.16
CA PRO A 58 -6.76 -3.05 4.93
C PRO A 58 -7.41 -3.63 6.19
N THR A 59 -6.61 -4.13 7.13
CA THR A 59 -7.09 -4.80 8.35
C THR A 59 -7.16 -3.86 9.55
N GLY A 60 -6.49 -2.71 9.49
CA GLY A 60 -6.30 -1.81 10.62
C GLY A 60 -5.35 -2.35 11.68
N TRP A 61 -4.63 -3.43 11.37
CA TRP A 61 -3.61 -3.94 12.27
C TRP A 61 -2.45 -2.94 12.35
N PRO A 62 -1.87 -2.70 13.53
CA PRO A 62 -0.67 -1.90 13.65
C PRO A 62 0.45 -2.45 12.76
N ASN A 63 1.25 -1.55 12.21
CA ASN A 63 2.47 -1.91 11.49
C ASN A 63 3.47 -2.59 12.45
N ALA A 64 3.94 -3.80 12.12
CA ALA A 64 4.88 -4.54 12.96
C ALA A 64 6.30 -3.93 12.91
N ILE A 65 6.70 -3.41 11.75
CA ILE A 65 8.01 -2.79 11.55
C ILE A 65 7.87 -1.28 11.76
N ASN A 66 8.44 -0.77 12.86
CA ASN A 66 8.43 0.66 13.16
C ASN A 66 9.37 1.43 12.19
N GLU A 67 8.78 2.28 11.34
CA GLU A 67 9.50 3.16 10.40
C GLU A 67 10.53 4.06 11.11
N GLY A 68 10.18 4.57 12.29
CA GLY A 68 11.05 5.43 13.11
C GLY A 68 12.33 4.73 13.59
N GLN A 69 12.33 3.40 13.62
CA GLN A 69 13.49 2.58 13.99
C GLN A 69 14.16 1.94 12.78
N PHE A 70 13.43 1.75 11.68
CA PHE A 70 13.95 1.22 10.44
C PHE A 70 15.02 2.16 9.85
N LYS A 71 16.26 1.67 9.74
CA LYS A 71 17.39 2.39 9.14
C LYS A 71 18.22 1.42 8.32
N LEU A 72 17.85 1.31 7.06
CA LEU A 72 18.49 0.43 6.11
C LEU A 72 18.66 1.20 4.82
N ASP A 73 19.85 1.18 4.23
CA ASP A 73 20.09 1.89 2.97
C ASP A 73 19.17 1.37 1.85
N ILE A 74 18.93 2.21 0.86
CA ILE A 74 18.06 1.90 -0.27
C ILE A 74 18.75 0.85 -1.16
N PRO A 75 18.06 -0.22 -1.59
CA PRO A 75 18.61 -1.23 -2.48
C PRO A 75 19.14 -0.61 -3.77
N VAL A 76 20.14 -1.26 -4.38
CA VAL A 76 20.59 -0.88 -5.72
C VAL A 76 19.55 -1.31 -6.76
N ALA A 77 19.64 -0.76 -7.98
CA ALA A 77 18.81 -1.17 -9.11
C ALA A 77 18.95 -2.68 -9.40
N ASP A 78 17.90 -3.29 -9.95
CA ASP A 78 17.91 -4.74 -10.24
C ASP A 78 19.04 -5.13 -11.19
N SER A 79 19.21 -4.40 -12.28
CA SER A 79 20.32 -4.61 -13.21
C SER A 79 21.71 -4.59 -12.54
N VAL A 80 21.91 -3.73 -11.55
CA VAL A 80 23.17 -3.67 -10.78
C VAL A 80 23.32 -4.89 -9.88
N PHE A 81 22.24 -5.31 -9.23
CA PHE A 81 22.24 -6.52 -8.40
C PHE A 81 22.49 -7.78 -9.22
N GLN A 82 21.81 -7.95 -10.36
CA GLN A 82 22.01 -9.09 -11.26
C GLN A 82 23.42 -9.13 -11.85
N ALA A 83 24.07 -7.98 -12.01
CA ALA A 83 25.45 -7.88 -12.47
C ALA A 83 26.50 -8.12 -11.37
N MET A 84 26.08 -8.29 -10.10
CA MET A 84 27.03 -8.52 -9.01
C MET A 84 27.73 -9.87 -9.17
N THR A 85 29.01 -9.90 -8.82
CA THR A 85 29.80 -11.14 -8.81
C THR A 85 30.38 -11.39 -7.43
N ILE A 86 30.69 -12.65 -7.11
CA ILE A 86 31.30 -13.07 -5.83
C ILE A 86 32.62 -12.31 -5.54
N ARG A 87 33.28 -11.79 -6.58
CA ARG A 87 34.55 -11.06 -6.50
C ARG A 87 34.39 -9.55 -6.30
N MET A 88 33.17 -9.00 -6.36
CA MET A 88 32.98 -7.58 -6.09
C MET A 88 33.30 -7.27 -4.63
N ASP A 89 34.12 -6.24 -4.44
CA ASP A 89 34.48 -5.78 -3.10
C ASP A 89 33.26 -5.18 -2.39
N ARG A 90 33.18 -5.38 -1.07
CA ARG A 90 32.06 -4.95 -0.21
C ARG A 90 31.81 -3.44 -0.29
N ASN A 91 32.83 -2.67 -0.66
CA ASN A 91 32.79 -1.21 -0.72
C ASN A 91 32.41 -0.64 -2.10
N GLN A 92 32.22 -1.48 -3.13
CA GLN A 92 31.95 -1.00 -4.49
C GLN A 92 30.47 -0.70 -4.77
N SER A 93 29.54 -1.28 -4.01
CA SER A 93 28.11 -0.95 -4.14
C SER A 93 27.77 0.26 -3.27
N HIS A 94 27.71 1.45 -3.87
CA HIS A 94 27.27 2.66 -3.19
C HIS A 94 25.73 2.70 -3.11
N ASN A 95 25.17 2.16 -2.03
CA ASN A 95 23.75 2.33 -1.74
C ASN A 95 23.45 3.77 -1.33
N VAL A 96 22.26 4.25 -1.68
CA VAL A 96 21.77 5.55 -1.23
C VAL A 96 21.33 5.41 0.22
N SER A 97 21.84 6.26 1.10
CA SER A 97 21.46 6.20 2.51
C SER A 97 20.00 6.60 2.71
N PHE A 98 19.27 5.77 3.45
CA PHE A 98 17.88 6.05 3.78
C PHE A 98 17.78 7.10 4.88
N THR A 99 16.80 7.99 4.75
CA THR A 99 16.43 8.96 5.77
C THR A 99 14.94 8.83 6.11
N ARG A 100 14.62 8.95 7.39
CA ARG A 100 13.22 8.86 7.90
C ARG A 100 12.42 10.13 7.62
N ASN A 101 13.11 11.21 7.28
CA ASN A 101 12.47 12.48 6.97
C ASN A 101 11.90 12.42 5.54
N ILE A 102 10.58 12.33 5.44
CA ILE A 102 9.87 12.21 4.16
C ILE A 102 10.17 13.38 3.22
N ASN A 103 10.27 14.60 3.73
CA ASN A 103 10.64 15.79 2.94
C ASN A 103 12.04 15.65 2.33
N THR A 104 12.98 15.06 3.07
CA THR A 104 14.34 14.81 2.57
C THR A 104 14.34 13.70 1.52
N LEU A 105 13.55 12.64 1.69
CA LEU A 105 13.37 11.61 0.66
C LEU A 105 12.75 12.20 -0.62
N LEU A 106 11.69 12.99 -0.50
CA LEU A 106 11.06 13.65 -1.65
C LEU A 106 12.02 14.63 -2.34
N ALA A 107 12.76 15.42 -1.57
CA ALA A 107 13.77 16.33 -2.11
C ALA A 107 14.89 15.58 -2.84
N SER A 108 15.27 14.38 -2.38
CA SER A 108 16.26 13.54 -3.07
C SER A 108 15.75 13.09 -4.45
N THR A 109 14.44 12.82 -4.58
CA THR A 109 13.81 12.51 -5.85
C THR A 109 13.87 13.68 -6.82
N SER A 110 13.50 14.88 -6.38
CA SER A 110 13.49 16.07 -7.24
C SER A 110 14.89 16.56 -7.64
N ARG A 111 15.93 16.26 -6.86
CA ARG A 111 17.32 16.69 -7.10
C ARG A 111 18.15 15.66 -7.86
N ALA A 112 17.61 14.47 -8.13
CA ALA A 112 18.34 13.41 -8.78
C ALA A 112 18.71 13.81 -10.22
N LYS A 113 19.99 13.74 -10.57
CA LYS A 113 20.47 14.03 -11.94
C LYS A 113 20.09 12.94 -12.95
N TYR A 114 19.84 11.73 -12.44
CA TYR A 114 19.44 10.56 -13.21
C TYR A 114 18.22 9.93 -12.53
N PRO A 115 17.37 9.20 -13.27
CA PRO A 115 16.27 8.44 -12.67
C PRO A 115 16.76 7.58 -11.51
N LEU A 116 16.07 7.68 -10.37
CA LEU A 116 16.34 6.80 -9.24
C LEU A 116 15.82 5.40 -9.55
N ASN A 117 16.33 4.39 -8.85
CA ASN A 117 15.83 3.04 -9.03
C ASN A 117 14.41 2.89 -8.43
N MET A 118 13.66 1.88 -8.88
CA MET A 118 12.26 1.68 -8.47
C MET A 118 12.06 1.45 -6.97
N PHE A 119 13.03 0.89 -6.24
CA PHE A 119 12.93 0.77 -4.79
C PHE A 119 12.80 2.13 -4.12
N HIS A 120 13.49 3.16 -4.60
CA HIS A 120 13.42 4.50 -4.01
C HIS A 120 11.98 5.02 -3.99
N TYR A 121 11.26 4.90 -5.10
CA TYR A 121 9.88 5.34 -5.21
C TYR A 121 8.92 4.45 -4.40
N LEU A 122 9.11 3.13 -4.45
CA LEU A 122 8.31 2.18 -3.68
C LEU A 122 8.46 2.39 -2.16
N ILE A 123 9.67 2.69 -1.68
CA ILE A 123 9.93 2.99 -0.26
C ILE A 123 9.11 4.20 0.17
N ILE A 124 9.18 5.30 -0.58
CA ILE A 124 8.43 6.52 -0.27
C ILE A 124 6.91 6.22 -0.27
N ALA A 125 6.42 5.49 -1.28
CA ALA A 125 5.01 5.13 -1.37
C ALA A 125 4.53 4.27 -0.21
N HIS A 126 5.31 3.28 0.25
CA HIS A 126 4.93 2.42 1.37
C HIS A 126 5.08 3.11 2.73
N ILE A 127 5.98 4.07 2.87
CA ILE A 127 6.01 4.99 4.02
C ILE A 127 4.72 5.80 4.07
N LEU A 128 4.33 6.43 2.96
CA LEU A 128 3.08 7.18 2.87
C LEU A 128 1.87 6.29 3.15
N LEU A 129 1.83 5.07 2.59
CA LEU A 129 0.79 4.09 2.88
C LEU A 129 0.68 3.78 4.37
N GLY A 130 1.81 3.56 5.06
CA GLY A 130 1.83 3.31 6.49
C GLY A 130 1.30 4.47 7.32
N ARG A 131 1.75 5.69 7.03
CA ARG A 131 1.30 6.89 7.73
C ARG A 131 -0.18 7.19 7.48
N THR A 132 -0.64 6.99 6.24
CA THR A 132 -2.07 7.05 5.91
C THR A 132 -2.83 5.99 6.69
N ALA A 133 -2.36 4.74 6.72
CA ALA A 133 -2.99 3.66 7.47
C ALA A 133 -3.10 3.99 8.97
N ASP A 134 -2.02 4.49 9.58
CA ASP A 134 -1.98 4.87 10.99
C ASP A 134 -3.00 5.99 11.28
N LEU A 135 -3.08 7.00 10.41
CA LEU A 135 -4.04 8.10 10.54
C LEU A 135 -5.49 7.61 10.41
N ILE A 136 -5.79 6.81 9.39
CA ILE A 136 -7.17 6.37 9.14
C ILE A 136 -7.65 5.36 10.21
N HIS A 137 -6.76 4.52 10.74
CA HIS A 137 -7.10 3.56 11.79
C HIS A 137 -6.89 4.10 13.20
N SER A 138 -6.48 5.37 13.33
CA SER A 138 -6.34 6.02 14.62
C SER A 138 -7.64 5.98 15.41
N ILE A 139 -7.53 5.49 16.64
CA ILE A 139 -8.62 5.49 17.63
C ILE A 139 -8.74 6.85 18.34
N HIS A 140 -7.71 7.68 18.27
CA HIS A 140 -7.62 8.95 18.98
C HIS A 140 -7.98 10.14 18.08
N ASP A 141 -7.70 10.04 16.78
CA ASP A 141 -7.98 11.11 15.85
C ASP A 141 -9.45 11.06 15.43
N CYS A 142 -10.18 12.14 15.74
CA CYS A 142 -11.56 12.29 15.32
C CYS A 142 -11.59 12.68 13.84
N PRO A 143 -12.22 11.91 12.94
CA PRO A 143 -12.25 12.23 11.50
C PRO A 143 -12.88 13.59 11.17
N SER A 144 -13.66 14.17 12.10
CA SER A 144 -14.28 15.47 11.98
C SER A 144 -13.46 16.62 12.55
N SER A 145 -12.25 16.36 13.06
CA SER A 145 -11.40 17.40 13.63
C SER A 145 -10.62 18.13 12.53
N PRO A 146 -10.36 19.44 12.69
CA PRO A 146 -9.54 20.19 11.75
C PRO A 146 -8.10 19.67 11.70
N GLU A 147 -7.57 19.13 12.79
CA GLU A 147 -6.22 18.54 12.84
C GLU A 147 -6.14 17.28 11.98
N TYR A 148 -7.17 16.43 12.01
CA TYR A 148 -7.27 15.27 11.11
C TYR A 148 -7.35 15.73 9.64
N ALA A 149 -8.08 16.81 9.37
CA ALA A 149 -8.16 17.41 8.04
C ALA A 149 -6.79 17.86 7.53
N GLU A 150 -6.05 18.61 8.34
CA GLU A 150 -4.70 19.11 8.04
C GLU A 150 -3.70 17.96 7.82
N GLN A 151 -3.75 16.91 8.64
CA GLN A 151 -2.90 15.73 8.49
C GLN A 151 -3.16 14.97 7.18
N CYS A 152 -4.43 14.84 6.77
CA CYS A 152 -4.73 14.26 5.45
C CYS A 152 -4.23 15.15 4.31
N GLU A 153 -4.37 16.47 4.41
CA GLU A 153 -3.85 17.40 3.42
C GLU A 153 -2.31 17.37 3.34
N GLU A 154 -1.62 17.21 4.47
CA GLU A 154 -0.18 17.05 4.50
C GLU A 154 0.26 15.79 3.73
N LEU A 155 -0.40 14.65 3.99
CA LEU A 155 -0.13 13.39 3.30
C LEU A 155 -0.48 13.48 1.80
N ASP A 156 -1.61 14.10 1.45
CA ASP A 156 -2.00 14.36 0.06
C ASP A 156 -0.93 15.19 -0.68
N ASN A 157 -0.44 16.25 -0.04
CA ASN A 157 0.65 17.07 -0.57
C ASN A 157 1.94 16.27 -0.79
N TYR A 158 2.26 15.30 0.07
CA TYR A 158 3.41 14.41 -0.15
C TYR A 158 3.22 13.48 -1.34
N VAL A 159 2.02 12.93 -1.53
CA VAL A 159 1.70 12.09 -2.71
C VAL A 159 1.80 12.92 -4.00
N VAL A 160 1.27 14.14 -4.00
CA VAL A 160 1.36 15.07 -5.14
C VAL A 160 2.81 15.40 -5.46
N LYS A 161 3.62 15.76 -4.45
CA LYS A 161 5.06 16.04 -4.62
C LYS A 161 5.80 14.83 -5.18
N LEU A 162 5.51 13.63 -4.69
CA LEU A 162 6.10 12.40 -5.22
C LEU A 162 5.75 12.26 -6.70
N ARG A 163 4.47 12.32 -7.08
CA ARG A 163 4.02 12.22 -8.48
C ARG A 163 4.71 13.22 -9.41
N LEU A 164 4.83 14.48 -9.00
CA LEU A 164 5.47 15.52 -9.80
C LEU A 164 7.00 15.36 -9.92
N SER A 165 7.63 14.67 -8.96
CA SER A 165 9.07 14.41 -8.98
C SER A 165 9.46 13.13 -9.74
N MET A 166 8.49 12.27 -10.08
CA MET A 166 8.77 11.01 -10.77
C MET A 166 9.04 11.21 -12.27
N PRO A 167 10.09 10.58 -12.84
CA PRO A 167 10.29 10.54 -14.27
C PRO A 167 9.20 9.67 -14.95
N ARG A 168 8.99 9.86 -16.26
CA ARG A 168 8.00 9.07 -17.03
C ARG A 168 8.21 7.57 -16.94
N ALA A 169 9.46 7.11 -16.90
CA ALA A 169 9.80 5.69 -16.75
C ALA A 169 9.34 5.07 -15.41
N ALA A 170 9.08 5.89 -14.38
CA ALA A 170 8.56 5.44 -13.09
C ALA A 170 7.05 5.71 -12.92
N SER A 171 6.45 6.57 -13.75
CA SER A 171 5.04 6.94 -13.64
C SER A 171 4.14 6.34 -14.73
N SER A 172 4.68 5.99 -15.90
CA SER A 172 3.93 5.39 -17.01
C SER A 172 4.42 3.97 -17.31
N VAL A 173 3.50 3.01 -17.28
CA VAL A 173 3.78 1.60 -17.62
C VAL A 173 4.28 1.47 -19.06
N LEU A 174 3.78 2.31 -19.97
CA LEU A 174 4.14 2.29 -21.38
C LEU A 174 5.57 2.78 -21.64
N GLU A 175 6.07 3.67 -20.78
CA GLU A 175 7.42 4.25 -20.86
C GLU A 175 8.44 3.48 -20.00
N ALA A 176 7.97 2.54 -19.18
CA ALA A 176 8.80 1.73 -18.31
C ALA A 176 9.52 0.61 -19.08
N SER A 177 10.74 0.29 -18.63
CA SER A 177 11.46 -0.90 -19.08
C SER A 177 10.64 -2.16 -18.78
N LEU A 178 10.82 -3.23 -19.56
CA LEU A 178 10.08 -4.48 -19.33
C LEU A 178 10.27 -5.02 -17.92
N GLU A 179 11.47 -4.86 -17.36
CA GLU A 179 11.87 -5.32 -16.04
C GLU A 179 11.23 -4.50 -14.90
N ASP A 180 10.94 -3.22 -15.14
CA ASP A 180 10.39 -2.29 -14.14
C ASP A 180 8.85 -2.18 -14.18
N ARG A 181 8.18 -2.71 -15.21
CA ARG A 181 6.73 -2.55 -15.40
C ARG A 181 5.91 -3.01 -14.20
N GLY A 182 6.28 -4.13 -13.58
CA GLY A 182 5.57 -4.63 -12.40
C GLY A 182 5.66 -3.67 -11.21
N GLN A 183 6.84 -3.11 -10.97
CA GLN A 183 7.11 -2.14 -9.92
C GLN A 183 6.39 -0.82 -10.20
N VAL A 184 6.29 -0.39 -11.47
CA VAL A 184 5.55 0.82 -11.87
C VAL A 184 4.05 0.64 -11.65
N VAL A 185 3.49 -0.51 -12.03
CA VAL A 185 2.08 -0.84 -11.74
C VAL A 185 1.84 -0.83 -10.24
N TRP A 186 2.71 -1.49 -9.47
CA TRP A 186 2.58 -1.55 -8.02
C TRP A 186 2.65 -0.17 -7.38
N LEU A 187 3.64 0.65 -7.76
CA LEU A 187 3.79 2.01 -7.27
C LEU A 187 2.53 2.84 -7.54
N ASN A 188 2.04 2.85 -8.77
CA ASN A 188 0.88 3.67 -9.12
C ASN A 188 -0.41 3.17 -8.46
N ALA A 189 -0.61 1.84 -8.37
CA ALA A 189 -1.74 1.25 -7.66
C ALA A 189 -1.70 1.64 -6.17
N THR A 190 -0.54 1.55 -5.52
CA THR A 190 -0.35 1.99 -4.12
C THR A 190 -0.66 3.48 -3.95
N LEU A 191 -0.15 4.34 -4.83
CA LEU A 191 -0.41 5.79 -4.76
C LEU A 191 -1.90 6.11 -4.96
N ASN A 192 -2.58 5.43 -5.88
CA ASN A 192 -4.03 5.59 -6.05
C ASN A 192 -4.80 5.11 -4.82
N THR A 193 -4.41 3.97 -4.22
CA THR A 193 -4.98 3.51 -2.95
C THR A 193 -4.83 4.56 -1.86
N ILE A 194 -3.65 5.16 -1.69
CA ILE A 194 -3.44 6.23 -0.70
C ILE A 194 -4.40 7.40 -0.95
N MET A 195 -4.50 7.86 -2.19
CA MET A 195 -5.42 8.95 -2.56
C MET A 195 -6.88 8.61 -2.25
N VAL A 196 -7.30 7.39 -2.58
CA VAL A 196 -8.64 6.91 -2.25
C VAL A 196 -8.87 6.91 -0.74
N LEU A 197 -7.90 6.44 0.06
CA LEU A 197 -8.03 6.39 1.52
C LEU A 197 -8.10 7.79 2.16
N LEU A 198 -7.32 8.75 1.65
CA LEU A 198 -7.30 10.12 2.15
C LEU A 198 -8.59 10.88 1.82
N HIS A 199 -9.16 10.65 0.63
CA HIS A 199 -10.29 11.42 0.12
C HIS A 199 -11.64 10.74 0.36
N TYR A 200 -11.71 9.41 0.46
CA TYR A 200 -12.92 8.68 0.81
C TYR A 200 -13.09 8.55 2.32
N ARG A 201 -13.21 9.69 3.00
CA ARG A 201 -13.29 9.77 4.47
C ARG A 201 -14.63 10.28 4.96
N ALA A 202 -14.99 9.90 6.18
CA ALA A 202 -16.16 10.42 6.87
C ALA A 202 -15.90 11.86 7.32
N VAL A 203 -16.72 12.80 6.87
CA VAL A 203 -16.62 14.23 7.18
C VAL A 203 -17.96 14.75 7.71
N PRO A 204 -18.37 14.34 8.92
CA PRO A 204 -19.66 14.75 9.47
C PRO A 204 -19.62 16.26 9.73
N PHE A 205 -20.74 16.93 9.44
CA PHE A 205 -20.90 18.39 9.61
C PHE A 205 -20.07 19.27 8.66
N SER A 206 -19.40 18.70 7.65
CA SER A 206 -18.79 19.48 6.57
C SER A 206 -19.83 20.00 5.58
N ASP A 207 -19.49 21.11 4.92
CA ASP A 207 -20.37 21.68 3.91
C ASP A 207 -20.49 20.76 2.67
N PRO A 208 -21.61 20.81 1.94
CA PRO A 208 -21.83 19.95 0.78
C PRO A 208 -20.78 20.09 -0.34
N HIS A 209 -20.12 21.25 -0.48
CA HIS A 209 -19.08 21.44 -1.50
C HIS A 209 -17.81 20.68 -1.15
N THR A 210 -17.38 20.72 0.10
CA THR A 210 -16.22 19.94 0.60
C THR A 210 -16.44 18.44 0.42
N VAL A 211 -17.62 17.94 0.78
CA VAL A 211 -17.96 16.51 0.57
C VAL A 211 -17.87 16.13 -0.91
N LYS A 212 -18.39 16.99 -1.79
CA LYS A 212 -18.35 16.77 -3.24
C LYS A 212 -16.92 16.80 -3.81
N ASP A 213 -16.07 17.71 -3.34
CA ASP A 213 -14.66 17.81 -3.77
C ASP A 213 -13.84 16.57 -3.37
N LEU A 214 -13.94 16.15 -2.11
CA LEU A 214 -13.31 14.91 -1.62
C LEU A 214 -13.76 13.69 -2.42
N PHE A 215 -15.06 13.62 -2.71
CA PHE A 215 -15.60 12.52 -3.50
C PHE A 215 -15.11 12.56 -4.95
N HIS A 216 -15.04 13.75 -5.57
CA HIS A 216 -14.48 13.93 -6.91
C HIS A 216 -13.01 13.47 -6.97
N LYS A 217 -12.19 13.85 -5.98
CA LYS A 217 -10.80 13.39 -5.86
C LYS A 217 -10.68 11.87 -5.72
N THR A 218 -11.58 11.25 -4.97
CA THR A 218 -11.66 9.77 -4.86
C THR A 218 -11.93 9.13 -6.22
N VAL A 219 -12.91 9.65 -6.96
CA VAL A 219 -13.27 9.15 -8.30
C VAL A 219 -12.12 9.32 -9.28
N MET A 220 -11.42 10.46 -9.23
CA MET A 220 -10.22 10.68 -10.06
C MET A 220 -9.12 9.65 -9.76
N ALA A 221 -8.86 9.34 -8.49
CA ALA A 221 -7.87 8.34 -8.11
C ALA A 221 -8.21 6.95 -8.65
N ALA A 222 -9.49 6.56 -8.61
CA ALA A 222 -9.93 5.28 -9.14
C ALA A 222 -10.00 5.25 -10.69
N LYS A 223 -10.32 6.38 -11.34
CA LYS A 223 -10.16 6.53 -12.80
C LYS A 223 -8.70 6.36 -13.22
N ASN A 224 -7.75 6.86 -12.43
CA ASN A 224 -6.32 6.63 -12.68
C ASN A 224 -5.96 5.15 -12.56
N THR A 225 -6.53 4.40 -11.61
CA THR A 225 -6.36 2.94 -11.54
C THR A 225 -6.91 2.26 -12.79
N SER A 226 -8.09 2.67 -13.26
CA SER A 226 -8.70 2.14 -14.48
C SER A 226 -7.85 2.43 -15.72
N GLN A 227 -7.19 3.60 -15.76
CA GLN A 227 -6.24 3.92 -16.82
C GLN A 227 -5.00 3.00 -16.78
N ILE A 228 -4.46 2.71 -15.58
CA ILE A 228 -3.36 1.75 -15.42
C ILE A 228 -3.79 0.37 -15.93
N ILE A 229 -5.01 -0.08 -15.61
CA ILE A 229 -5.53 -1.35 -16.12
C ILE A 229 -5.47 -1.36 -17.65
N LYS A 230 -6.00 -0.32 -18.31
CA LYS A 230 -6.00 -0.19 -19.78
C LYS A 230 -4.61 -0.15 -20.39
N ASP A 231 -3.64 0.46 -19.71
CA ASP A 231 -2.27 0.56 -20.21
C ASP A 231 -1.52 -0.77 -20.04
N VAL A 232 -1.76 -1.47 -18.93
CA VAL A 232 -1.16 -2.77 -18.64
C VAL A 232 -1.69 -3.87 -19.55
N THR A 233 -3.00 -3.88 -19.86
CA THR A 233 -3.61 -4.89 -20.76
C THR A 233 -3.01 -4.91 -22.17
N ARG A 234 -2.39 -3.80 -22.59
CA ARG A 234 -1.65 -3.73 -23.87
C ARG A 234 -0.29 -4.43 -23.83
N SER A 235 0.17 -4.87 -22.65
CA SER A 235 1.49 -5.47 -22.46
C SER A 235 1.44 -6.86 -21.82
N SER A 236 0.92 -6.97 -20.59
CA SER A 236 0.79 -8.24 -19.88
C SER A 236 -0.30 -8.14 -18.82
N ILE A 237 -1.32 -8.98 -18.94
CA ILE A 237 -2.44 -9.02 -17.99
C ILE A 237 -2.03 -9.58 -16.62
N ASP A 238 -0.94 -10.33 -16.53
CA ASP A 238 -0.49 -10.93 -15.26
C ASP A 238 0.01 -9.86 -14.27
N LEU A 239 0.40 -8.68 -14.76
CA LEU A 239 0.76 -7.53 -13.91
C LEU A 239 -0.46 -6.92 -13.19
N LEU A 240 -1.69 -7.26 -13.61
CA LEU A 240 -2.94 -6.83 -12.96
C LEU A 240 -3.27 -7.63 -11.72
N LEU A 241 -2.49 -8.66 -11.38
CA LEU A 241 -2.64 -9.46 -10.17
C LEU A 241 -2.15 -8.70 -8.92
N ASN A 242 -2.61 -7.45 -8.77
CA ASN A 242 -2.26 -6.54 -7.70
C ASN A 242 -3.52 -6.18 -6.89
N VAL A 243 -3.56 -6.63 -5.63
CA VAL A 243 -4.71 -6.44 -4.73
C VAL A 243 -5.07 -4.97 -4.48
N HIS A 244 -4.14 -4.02 -4.66
CA HIS A 244 -4.42 -2.60 -4.52
C HIS A 244 -5.38 -2.07 -5.57
N ILE A 245 -5.52 -2.73 -6.71
CA ILE A 245 -6.51 -2.36 -7.73
C ILE A 245 -7.93 -2.41 -7.15
N ALA A 246 -8.17 -3.32 -6.21
CA ALA A 246 -9.47 -3.46 -5.56
C ALA A 246 -9.87 -2.23 -4.72
N SER A 247 -8.91 -1.36 -4.35
CA SER A 247 -9.23 -0.07 -3.73
C SER A 247 -10.11 0.80 -4.63
N SER A 248 -10.18 0.55 -5.94
CA SER A 248 -11.00 1.33 -6.86
C SER A 248 -12.49 0.95 -6.87
N LEU A 249 -12.90 -0.06 -6.09
CA LEU A 249 -14.31 -0.46 -5.94
C LEU A 249 -15.24 0.71 -5.54
N TYR A 250 -14.72 1.76 -4.90
CA TYR A 250 -15.51 2.95 -4.52
C TYR A 250 -16.19 3.65 -5.70
N ILE A 251 -15.72 3.47 -6.95
CA ILE A 251 -16.41 4.06 -8.12
C ILE A 251 -17.79 3.47 -8.34
N VAL A 252 -18.05 2.26 -7.87
CA VAL A 252 -19.37 1.60 -7.98
C VAL A 252 -20.39 2.37 -7.15
N ILE A 253 -20.01 2.81 -5.95
CA ILE A 253 -20.86 3.63 -5.07
C ILE A 253 -21.18 4.95 -5.77
N HIS A 254 -20.20 5.60 -6.40
CA HIS A 254 -20.43 6.85 -7.14
C HIS A 254 -21.37 6.66 -8.33
N HIS A 255 -21.08 5.67 -9.19
CA HIS A 255 -21.89 5.35 -10.36
C HIS A 255 -23.35 5.13 -9.97
N ARG A 256 -23.60 4.42 -8.87
CA ARG A 256 -24.95 4.10 -8.40
C ARG A 256 -25.68 5.28 -7.77
N LEU A 257 -24.98 6.17 -7.07
CA LEU A 257 -25.62 7.33 -6.41
C LEU A 257 -25.87 8.49 -7.37
N GLU A 258 -24.99 8.69 -8.36
CA GLU A 258 -25.02 9.87 -9.23
C GLU A 258 -25.43 9.52 -10.68
N ASP A 259 -25.70 8.25 -10.96
CA ASP A 259 -26.03 7.73 -12.31
C ASP A 259 -25.00 8.12 -13.38
N ASP A 260 -23.72 8.18 -13.00
CA ASP A 260 -22.63 8.59 -13.91
C ASP A 260 -22.28 7.44 -14.87
N ALA A 261 -22.90 7.46 -16.04
CA ALA A 261 -22.66 6.49 -17.11
C ALA A 261 -21.20 6.43 -17.59
N SER A 262 -20.38 7.47 -17.34
CA SER A 262 -18.97 7.47 -17.74
C SER A 262 -18.14 6.42 -17.01
N LEU A 263 -18.59 5.98 -15.83
CA LEU A 263 -17.90 4.98 -15.00
C LEU A 263 -18.18 3.53 -15.39
N LYS A 264 -19.18 3.29 -16.25
CA LYS A 264 -19.62 1.92 -16.56
C LYS A 264 -18.48 1.07 -17.11
N ASN A 265 -17.74 1.58 -18.10
CA ASN A 265 -16.62 0.86 -18.68
C ASN A 265 -15.50 0.59 -17.66
N ASP A 266 -15.24 1.55 -16.76
CA ASP A 266 -14.22 1.40 -15.72
C ASP A 266 -14.61 0.30 -14.71
N ILE A 267 -15.90 0.22 -14.35
CA ILE A 267 -16.46 -0.85 -13.52
C ILE A 267 -16.37 -2.21 -14.22
N ASP A 268 -16.69 -2.28 -15.51
CA ASP A 268 -16.59 -3.52 -16.29
C ASP A 268 -15.13 -4.01 -16.39
N PHE A 269 -14.15 -3.10 -16.52
CA PHE A 269 -12.74 -3.46 -16.47
C PHE A 269 -12.31 -4.00 -15.09
N LEU A 270 -12.82 -3.43 -14.00
CA LEU A 270 -12.54 -3.95 -12.65
C LEU A 270 -13.09 -5.38 -12.48
N GLU A 271 -14.30 -5.65 -12.99
CA GLU A 271 -14.89 -6.99 -12.96
C GLU A 271 -13.99 -8.02 -13.65
N LEU A 272 -13.54 -7.72 -14.87
CA LEU A 272 -12.62 -8.59 -15.62
C LEU A 272 -11.29 -8.81 -14.89
N VAL A 273 -10.77 -7.78 -14.20
CA VAL A 273 -9.56 -7.92 -13.38
C VAL A 273 -9.81 -8.85 -12.20
N PHE A 274 -10.97 -8.77 -11.54
CA PHE A 274 -11.29 -9.66 -10.42
C PHE A 274 -11.58 -11.09 -10.86
N GLU A 275 -12.17 -11.31 -12.03
CA GLU A 275 -12.26 -12.63 -12.67
C GLU A 275 -10.87 -13.21 -12.88
N ARG A 276 -9.94 -12.42 -13.44
CA ARG A 276 -8.56 -12.85 -13.64
C ARG A 276 -7.84 -13.13 -12.31
N MET A 277 -8.07 -12.32 -11.28
CA MET A 277 -7.56 -12.59 -9.94
C MET A 277 -8.16 -13.88 -9.35
N ASN A 278 -9.41 -14.21 -9.67
CA ASN A 278 -10.07 -15.43 -9.17
C ASN A 278 -9.46 -16.69 -9.81
N ASP A 279 -9.06 -16.61 -11.09
CA ASP A 279 -8.37 -17.72 -11.76
C ASP A 279 -7.04 -18.09 -11.08
N VAL A 280 -6.32 -17.09 -10.57
CA VAL A 280 -4.97 -17.28 -9.99
C VAL A 280 -5.00 -17.39 -8.46
N PHE A 281 -5.82 -16.57 -7.82
CA PHE A 281 -5.99 -16.45 -6.37
C PHE A 281 -7.47 -16.61 -6.01
N SER A 282 -7.99 -17.83 -6.14
CA SER A 282 -9.42 -18.18 -6.00
C SER A 282 -10.12 -17.47 -4.84
N VAL A 283 -9.57 -17.52 -3.63
CA VAL A 283 -10.22 -16.92 -2.45
C VAL A 283 -10.27 -15.38 -2.54
N ILE A 284 -9.22 -14.74 -3.05
CA ILE A 284 -9.12 -13.27 -3.09
C ILE A 284 -9.93 -12.70 -4.26
N GLY A 285 -9.82 -13.29 -5.44
CA GLY A 285 -10.59 -12.84 -6.60
C GLY A 285 -12.09 -13.03 -6.40
N LEU A 286 -12.53 -14.19 -5.89
CA LEU A 286 -13.93 -14.43 -5.55
C LEU A 286 -14.46 -13.39 -4.54
N LYS A 287 -13.64 -13.07 -3.53
CA LYS A 287 -13.93 -12.02 -2.54
C LYS A 287 -14.25 -10.68 -3.21
N PHE A 288 -13.42 -10.23 -4.15
CA PHE A 288 -13.65 -8.97 -4.86
C PHE A 288 -14.84 -9.03 -5.82
N LEU A 289 -15.07 -10.16 -6.51
CA LEU A 289 -16.24 -10.34 -7.37
C LEU A 289 -17.56 -10.24 -6.59
N ILE A 290 -17.64 -10.92 -5.44
CA ILE A 290 -18.85 -10.86 -4.62
C ILE A 290 -19.04 -9.45 -4.05
N ALA A 291 -17.97 -8.78 -3.62
CA ALA A 291 -18.04 -7.39 -3.15
C ALA A 291 -18.58 -6.45 -4.25
N LEU A 292 -18.03 -6.56 -5.47
CA LEU A 292 -18.47 -5.79 -6.63
C LEU A 292 -19.96 -6.03 -6.93
N LYS A 293 -20.38 -7.29 -7.01
CA LYS A 293 -21.78 -7.66 -7.28
C LYS A 293 -22.71 -7.10 -6.21
N ARG A 294 -22.34 -7.23 -4.94
CA ARG A 294 -23.11 -6.71 -3.82
C ARG A 294 -23.27 -5.19 -3.94
N ASP A 295 -22.19 -4.46 -4.21
CA ASP A 295 -22.25 -3.00 -4.32
C ASP A 295 -23.05 -2.53 -5.55
N LYS A 296 -23.09 -3.32 -6.64
CA LYS A 296 -24.00 -3.10 -7.78
C LYS A 296 -25.48 -3.29 -7.40
N GLU A 297 -25.78 -4.23 -6.51
CA GLU A 297 -27.14 -4.63 -6.12
C GLU A 297 -27.68 -3.89 -4.88
N ARG A 298 -26.82 -3.17 -4.13
CA ARG A 298 -27.22 -2.42 -2.92
C ARG A 298 -28.31 -1.38 -3.21
N ASN A 299 -29.16 -1.18 -2.21
CA ASN A 299 -30.16 -0.13 -2.22
C ASN A 299 -29.51 1.26 -2.01
N PRO A 300 -30.15 2.36 -2.45
CA PRO A 300 -29.59 3.70 -2.34
C PRO A 300 -29.30 4.16 -0.91
N GLU A 301 -30.13 3.76 0.06
CA GLU A 301 -29.98 4.15 1.48
C GLU A 301 -28.69 3.58 2.08
N GLU A 302 -28.39 2.31 1.81
CA GLU A 302 -27.15 1.66 2.20
C GLU A 302 -25.93 2.30 1.53
N LEU A 303 -26.05 2.69 0.26
CA LEU A 303 -24.96 3.35 -0.47
C LEU A 303 -24.67 4.75 0.09
N ILE A 304 -25.71 5.52 0.46
CA ILE A 304 -25.55 6.81 1.15
C ILE A 304 -24.85 6.59 2.50
N SER A 305 -25.30 5.59 3.28
CA SER A 305 -24.66 5.25 4.55
C SER A 305 -23.20 4.83 4.39
N LEU A 306 -22.86 4.07 3.36
CA LEU A 306 -21.47 3.70 3.05
C LEU A 306 -20.62 4.91 2.69
N ARG A 307 -21.17 5.84 1.90
CA ARG A 307 -20.52 7.10 1.55
C ARG A 307 -20.22 7.94 2.79
N GLU A 308 -21.20 8.09 3.68
CA GLU A 308 -21.06 8.88 4.91
C GLU A 308 -20.07 8.26 5.90
N ARG A 309 -20.01 6.93 5.98
CA ARG A 309 -19.02 6.21 6.80
C ARG A 309 -17.60 6.23 6.22
N GLY A 310 -17.42 6.68 4.97
CA GLY A 310 -16.14 6.67 4.26
C GLY A 310 -15.48 5.28 4.26
N TYR A 311 -14.14 5.24 4.25
CA TYR A 311 -13.38 3.99 4.20
C TYR A 311 -13.68 3.07 5.39
N ARG A 312 -14.02 3.62 6.58
CA ARG A 312 -14.38 2.81 7.76
C ARG A 312 -15.64 2.00 7.49
N GLY A 313 -16.60 2.56 6.76
CA GLY A 313 -17.81 1.84 6.34
C GLY A 313 -17.51 0.64 5.46
N LEU A 314 -16.58 0.80 4.50
CA LEU A 314 -16.21 -0.26 3.57
C LEU A 314 -15.38 -1.36 4.26
N LEU A 315 -14.36 -0.98 5.03
CA LEU A 315 -13.49 -1.95 5.74
C LEU A 315 -14.24 -2.68 6.86
N ALA A 316 -15.18 -2.02 7.53
CA ALA A 316 -16.04 -2.67 8.53
C ALA A 316 -17.01 -3.69 7.92
N ASP A 317 -17.38 -3.52 6.65
CA ASP A 317 -18.18 -4.54 5.96
C ASP A 317 -17.33 -5.77 5.62
N CYS A 318 -16.02 -5.63 5.32
CA CYS A 318 -15.11 -6.76 5.04
C CYS A 318 -15.05 -7.82 6.17
N SER A 319 -15.11 -7.39 7.44
CA SER A 319 -15.16 -8.33 8.59
C SER A 319 -16.51 -9.04 8.75
N LYS A 320 -17.55 -8.54 8.08
CA LYS A 320 -18.92 -9.08 8.07
C LYS A 320 -19.24 -9.87 6.80
N TRP A 321 -18.23 -10.26 6.03
CA TRP A 321 -18.38 -11.07 4.81
C TRP A 321 -18.73 -12.54 5.07
N GLY A 322 -19.66 -12.80 6.00
CA GLY A 322 -20.22 -14.14 6.23
C GLY A 322 -20.83 -14.73 4.96
N PHE A 323 -21.45 -13.90 4.13
CA PHE A 323 -21.97 -14.29 2.82
C PHE A 323 -20.90 -14.82 1.85
N VAL A 324 -19.64 -14.35 1.95
CA VAL A 324 -18.54 -14.90 1.16
C VAL A 324 -18.18 -16.30 1.65
N LYS A 325 -18.24 -16.54 2.96
CA LYS A 325 -18.08 -17.88 3.53
C LYS A 325 -19.19 -18.82 3.07
N ASP A 326 -20.43 -18.35 3.01
CA ASP A 326 -21.58 -19.12 2.51
C ASP A 326 -21.41 -19.47 1.03
N GLU A 327 -20.99 -18.51 0.20
CA GLU A 327 -20.76 -18.71 -1.23
C GLU A 327 -19.57 -19.64 -1.51
N ILE A 328 -18.47 -19.48 -0.76
CA ILE A 328 -17.30 -20.37 -0.82
C ILE A 328 -17.69 -21.80 -0.42
N THR A 329 -18.51 -21.95 0.63
CA THR A 329 -19.04 -23.24 1.07
C THR A 329 -19.96 -23.85 -0.01
N ARG A 330 -20.82 -23.03 -0.65
CA ARG A 330 -21.68 -23.45 -1.76
C ARG A 330 -20.88 -23.95 -2.96
N LEU A 331 -19.72 -23.35 -3.22
CA LEU A 331 -18.79 -23.76 -4.28
C LEU A 331 -17.90 -24.94 -3.89
N GLY A 332 -18.07 -25.53 -2.70
CA GLY A 332 -17.32 -26.69 -2.24
C GLY A 332 -15.87 -26.40 -1.85
N MET A 333 -15.52 -25.13 -1.62
CA MET A 333 -14.19 -24.69 -1.21
C MET A 333 -14.14 -24.53 0.31
N THR A 334 -13.01 -24.92 0.94
CA THR A 334 -12.78 -24.74 2.39
C THR A 334 -11.84 -23.58 2.64
N ILE A 335 -12.27 -22.63 3.49
CA ILE A 335 -11.40 -21.59 4.05
C ILE A 335 -10.74 -22.18 5.30
N SER A 336 -9.43 -22.43 5.25
CA SER A 336 -8.63 -22.82 6.42
C SER A 336 -8.37 -21.65 7.34
#